data_AF-A0AAN6X9C2-F1
#
_entry.id   AF-A0AAN6X9C2-F1
#
_cell.length_a   1.000
_cell.length_b   1.000
_cell.length_c   1.000
_cell.angle_alpha   90.00
_cell.angle_beta   90.00
_cell.angle_gamma   90.00
#
_symmetry.space_group_name_H-M   'P 1'
#
loop_
_entity.id
_entity.type
_entity.pdbx_description
1 polymer ?
#
loop_
_entity_poly.entity_id
_entity_poly.type
_entity_poly.pdbx_seq_one_letter_code
_entity_poly.pdbx_strand_id
1 'polypeptide(L)'
;MFAKRELIVQNLLTVLTSITQRNIEPNGSSLINKIRQVASTLLNCAPDRKGPVAQKAEEPLSKFVDILMRLERAAPTINPQHAHNLHFDHFGQLSGMLPPPLLEDEEQELRNWADLKEQQIRFLQGGGFVSM
;
A
#
# COMPACT_ATOMS: atom_id res chain seq x y z
N MET A 1 25.06 -16.05 -2.57
CA MET A 1 23.66 -16.55 -2.61
C MET A 1 22.60 -15.48 -2.37
N PHE A 2 22.91 -14.34 -1.74
CA PHE A 2 21.89 -13.32 -1.38
C PHE A 2 21.52 -12.32 -2.49
N ALA A 3 22.36 -12.14 -3.51
CA ALA A 3 22.22 -11.09 -4.53
C ALA A 3 20.82 -10.99 -5.18
N LYS A 4 20.22 -12.12 -5.58
CA LYS A 4 18.86 -12.12 -6.17
C LYS A 4 17.81 -11.61 -5.19
N ARG A 5 17.91 -12.01 -3.92
CA ARG A 5 16.96 -11.61 -2.87
C ARG A 5 17.11 -10.14 -2.53
N GLU A 6 18.34 -9.65 -2.46
CA GLU A 6 18.60 -8.22 -2.22
C GLU A 6 18.09 -7.35 -3.36
N LEU A 7 18.22 -7.82 -4.61
CA LEU A 7 17.62 -7.14 -5.75
C LEU A 7 16.09 -7.09 -5.66
N ILE A 8 15.44 -8.18 -5.22
CA ILE A 8 13.98 -8.19 -5.02
C ILE A 8 13.57 -7.17 -3.94
N VAL A 9 14.30 -7.10 -2.83
CA VAL A 9 14.05 -6.13 -1.75
C VAL A 9 14.19 -4.70 -2.26
N GLN A 10 15.26 -4.40 -3.01
CA GLN A 10 15.48 -3.08 -3.60
C GLN A 10 14.35 -2.71 -4.57
N ASN A 11 14.03 -3.59 -5.51
CA ASN A 11 12.96 -3.37 -6.49
C ASN A 11 11.60 -3.14 -5.81
N LEU A 12 11.30 -3.91 -4.76
CA LEU A 12 10.05 -3.74 -4.01
C LEU A 12 10.02 -2.38 -3.30
N LEU A 13 11.10 -1.97 -2.66
CA LEU A 13 11.19 -0.64 -2.05
C LEU A 13 11.06 0.47 -3.10
N THR A 14 11.62 0.29 -4.30
CA THR A 14 11.45 1.25 -5.41
C THR A 14 9.97 1.39 -5.75
N VAL A 15 9.28 0.26 -5.92
CA VAL A 15 7.83 0.23 -6.15
C VAL A 15 7.09 0.95 -5.02
N LEU A 16 7.35 0.60 -3.75
CA LEU A 16 6.72 1.20 -2.57
C LEU A 16 6.93 2.72 -2.49
N THR A 17 8.10 3.23 -2.89
CA THR A 17 8.40 4.67 -2.92
C THR A 17 7.79 5.41 -4.12
N SER A 18 7.37 4.70 -5.16
CA SER A 18 6.84 5.27 -6.41
C SER A 18 5.32 5.26 -6.49
N ILE A 19 4.66 4.48 -5.62
CA ILE A 19 3.21 4.33 -5.62
C ILE A 19 2.54 5.62 -5.16
N THR A 20 1.53 6.04 -5.90
CA THR A 20 0.65 7.16 -5.55
C THR A 20 -0.80 6.70 -5.69
N GLN A 21 -1.70 7.31 -4.93
CA GLN A 21 -3.14 7.00 -4.94
C GLN A 21 -3.71 7.01 -6.37
N ARG A 22 -3.43 8.08 -7.13
CA ARG A 22 -3.91 8.27 -8.51
C ARG A 22 -3.45 7.19 -9.49
N ASN A 23 -2.25 6.63 -9.28
CA ASN A 23 -1.66 5.69 -10.24
C ASN A 23 -2.14 4.24 -10.04
N ILE A 24 -2.89 3.97 -8.98
CA ILE A 24 -3.25 2.62 -8.53
C ILE A 24 -4.71 2.27 -8.85
N GLU A 25 -5.58 3.25 -9.07
CA GLU A 25 -6.93 3.02 -9.59
C GLU A 25 -6.90 2.73 -11.10
N PRO A 26 -7.62 1.70 -11.60
CA PRO A 26 -8.74 0.98 -10.95
C PRO A 26 -8.38 -0.32 -10.20
N ASN A 27 -7.14 -0.82 -10.27
CA ASN A 27 -6.78 -2.15 -9.72
C ASN A 27 -6.21 -2.10 -8.30
N GLY A 28 -6.57 -1.06 -7.54
CA GLY A 28 -5.75 -0.64 -6.42
C GLY A 28 -5.67 -1.64 -5.29
N SER A 29 -6.81 -2.20 -4.90
CA SER A 29 -6.91 -3.20 -3.84
C SER A 29 -6.13 -4.48 -4.19
N SER A 30 -6.18 -4.94 -5.44
CA SER A 30 -5.45 -6.14 -5.87
C SER A 30 -3.94 -5.91 -5.86
N LEU A 31 -3.49 -4.74 -6.32
CA LEU A 31 -2.09 -4.38 -6.35
C LEU A 31 -1.52 -4.21 -4.93
N ILE A 32 -2.24 -3.51 -4.06
CA ILE A 32 -1.89 -3.34 -2.63
C ILE A 32 -1.76 -4.70 -1.95
N ASN A 33 -2.73 -5.60 -2.13
CA ASN A 33 -2.69 -6.94 -1.55
C ASN A 33 -1.47 -7.75 -2.05
N LYS A 34 -1.19 -7.74 -3.36
CA LYS A 34 -0.02 -8.44 -3.94
C LYS A 34 1.30 -7.89 -3.41
N ILE A 35 1.45 -6.57 -3.37
CA ILE A 35 2.66 -5.91 -2.84
C ILE A 35 2.85 -6.26 -1.37
N ARG A 36 1.77 -6.20 -0.57
CA ARG A 36 1.80 -6.61 0.84
C ARG A 36 2.25 -8.05 0.99
N GLN A 37 1.69 -8.99 0.23
CA GLN A 37 2.07 -10.41 0.29
C GLN A 37 3.55 -10.63 -0.02
N VAL A 38 4.09 -9.96 -1.05
CA VAL A 38 5.51 -10.03 -1.40
C VAL A 38 6.36 -9.44 -0.26
N ALA A 39 6.00 -8.27 0.26
CA ALA A 39 6.69 -7.62 1.38
C ALA A 39 6.72 -8.51 2.65
N SER A 40 5.57 -9.07 3.04
CA SER A 40 5.47 -10.00 4.18
C SER A 40 6.31 -11.25 3.97
N THR A 41 6.37 -11.80 2.75
CA THR A 41 7.21 -12.96 2.44
C THR A 41 8.70 -12.64 2.59
N LEU A 42 9.12 -11.44 2.16
CA LEU A 42 10.50 -10.99 2.33
C LEU A 42 10.84 -10.76 3.81
N LEU A 43 9.93 -10.21 4.61
CA LEU A 43 10.12 -10.00 6.05
C LEU A 43 10.24 -11.32 6.84
N ASN A 44 9.35 -12.28 6.55
CA ASN A 44 9.26 -13.56 7.26
C ASN A 44 10.35 -14.59 6.87
N CYS A 45 11.35 -14.21 6.08
CA CYS A 45 12.48 -15.08 5.78
C CYS A 45 13.34 -15.32 7.03
N ALA A 46 13.88 -16.53 7.14
CA ALA A 46 14.84 -16.86 8.19
C ALA A 46 16.08 -15.94 8.16
N PRO A 47 16.62 -15.53 9.32
CA PRO A 47 17.66 -14.49 9.42
C PRO A 47 18.98 -14.90 8.73
N ASP A 48 19.30 -16.19 8.68
CA ASP A 48 20.42 -16.78 7.93
C ASP A 48 20.31 -16.58 6.41
N ARG A 49 19.10 -16.28 5.91
CA ARG A 49 18.80 -16.00 4.51
C ARG A 49 18.75 -14.51 4.17
N LYS A 50 18.99 -13.64 5.16
CA LYS A 50 18.98 -12.17 4.99
C LYS A 50 20.39 -11.66 4.72
N GLY A 51 20.62 -11.20 3.49
CA GLY A 51 21.79 -10.38 3.17
C GLY A 51 21.69 -8.97 3.79
N PRO A 52 22.79 -8.19 3.81
CA PRO A 52 22.86 -6.87 4.42
C PRO A 52 21.70 -5.93 4.05
N VAL A 53 21.32 -5.88 2.78
CA VAL A 53 20.25 -4.98 2.30
C VAL A 53 18.90 -5.39 2.90
N ALA A 54 18.63 -6.70 2.94
CA ALA A 54 17.38 -7.21 3.48
C ALA A 54 17.25 -7.05 4.99
N GLN A 55 18.37 -7.00 5.72
CA GLN A 55 18.38 -6.74 7.17
C GLN A 55 18.06 -5.26 7.44
N LYS A 56 18.70 -4.33 6.73
CA LYS A 56 18.44 -2.90 6.89
C LYS A 56 17.04 -2.49 6.40
N ALA A 57 16.52 -3.19 5.40
CA ALA A 57 15.17 -2.97 4.88
C ALA A 57 14.04 -3.49 5.80
N GLU A 58 14.36 -4.22 6.87
CA GLU A 58 13.35 -4.89 7.70
C GLU A 58 12.41 -3.91 8.40
N GLU A 59 12.95 -2.89 9.07
CA GLU A 59 12.16 -1.86 9.73
C GLU A 59 11.28 -1.06 8.74
N PRO A 60 11.81 -0.49 7.63
CA PRO A 60 10.97 0.24 6.69
C PRO A 60 9.94 -0.66 6.01
N LEU A 61 10.29 -1.89 5.63
CA LEU A 61 9.33 -2.83 5.05
C LEU A 61 8.20 -3.18 6.01
N SER A 62 8.49 -3.34 7.31
CA SER A 62 7.44 -3.58 8.32
C SER A 62 6.44 -2.42 8.36
N LYS A 63 6.93 -1.18 8.42
CA LYS A 63 6.07 0.02 8.43
C LYS A 63 5.24 0.13 7.16
N PHE A 64 5.82 -0.18 6.00
CA PHE A 64 5.08 -0.24 4.74
C PHE A 64 4.00 -1.31 4.76
N VAL A 65 4.28 -2.52 5.25
CA VAL A 65 3.30 -3.60 5.37
C VAL A 65 2.12 -3.19 6.26
N ASP A 66 2.38 -2.55 7.39
CA ASP A 66 1.32 -2.10 8.31
C ASP A 66 0.37 -1.12 7.62
N ILE A 67 0.89 -0.18 6.84
CA ILE A 67 0.08 0.80 6.10
C ILE A 67 -0.69 0.13 4.96
N LEU A 68 -0.06 -0.79 4.22
CA LEU A 68 -0.72 -1.55 3.16
C LEU A 68 -1.87 -2.41 3.71
N MET A 69 -1.73 -2.97 4.92
CA MET A 69 -2.82 -3.67 5.61
C MET A 69 -4.00 -2.76 5.93
N ARG A 70 -3.75 -1.51 6.34
CA ARG A 70 -4.82 -0.54 6.58
C ARG A 70 -5.51 -0.12 5.29
N LEU A 71 -4.74 0.11 4.21
CA LEU A 71 -5.28 0.42 2.88
C LEU A 71 -6.13 -0.73 2.32
N GLU A 72 -5.72 -1.99 2.49
CA GLU A 72 -6.50 -3.16 2.05
C GLU A 72 -7.85 -3.26 2.78
N ARG A 73 -7.92 -2.84 4.05
CA ARG A 73 -9.14 -2.85 4.86
C ARG A 73 -10.06 -1.67 4.59
N ALA A 74 -9.50 -0.52 4.22
CA ALA A 74 -10.26 0.71 3.96
C ALA A 74 -10.85 0.75 2.53
N ALA A 75 -10.48 -0.19 1.66
CA ALA A 75 -11.00 -0.24 0.31
C ALA A 75 -12.55 -0.30 0.34
N PRO A 76 -13.24 0.63 -0.36
CA PRO A 76 -14.68 0.75 -0.27
C PRO A 76 -15.33 -0.53 -0.80
N THR A 77 -15.94 -1.28 0.10
CA THR A 77 -16.86 -2.36 -0.28
C THR A 77 -18.24 -1.75 -0.40
N ILE A 78 -18.69 -1.53 -1.64
CA ILE A 78 -20.08 -1.12 -1.86
C ILE A 78 -20.96 -2.31 -1.48
N ASN A 79 -21.47 -2.28 -0.25
CA ASN A 79 -22.45 -3.26 0.18
C ASN A 79 -23.71 -3.12 -0.71
N PRO A 80 -24.21 -4.20 -1.31
CA PRO A 80 -25.37 -4.15 -2.21
C PRO A 80 -26.62 -3.53 -1.56
N GLN A 81 -26.73 -3.62 -0.24
CA GLN A 81 -27.80 -3.03 0.56
C GLN A 81 -27.71 -1.50 0.65
N HIS A 82 -26.50 -0.93 0.62
CA HIS A 82 -26.28 0.53 0.64
C HIS A 82 -26.24 1.13 -0.78
N ALA A 83 -26.06 0.29 -1.80
CA ALA A 83 -26.07 0.68 -3.20
C ALA A 83 -27.45 1.12 -3.71
N HIS A 84 -28.54 0.76 -3.02
CA HIS A 84 -29.91 1.08 -3.45
C HIS A 84 -30.18 2.60 -3.55
N ASN A 85 -29.42 3.42 -2.80
CA ASN A 85 -29.54 4.87 -2.82
C ASN A 85 -28.45 5.56 -3.69
N LEU A 86 -27.55 4.80 -4.31
CA LEU A 86 -26.49 5.33 -5.18
C LEU A 86 -26.98 5.35 -6.63
N HIS A 87 -27.07 6.53 -7.23
CA HIS A 87 -27.41 6.68 -8.65
C HIS A 87 -26.12 6.86 -9.46
N PHE A 88 -25.80 5.89 -10.31
CA PHE A 88 -24.74 6.04 -11.31
C PHE A 88 -25.32 6.65 -12.58
N ASP A 89 -24.74 7.75 -13.06
CA ASP A 89 -25.12 8.33 -14.34
C ASP A 89 -24.66 7.42 -15.52
N HIS A 90 -25.02 7.82 -16.74
CA HIS A 90 -24.67 7.06 -17.95
C HIS A 90 -23.15 6.90 -18.16
N PHE A 91 -22.33 7.74 -17.51
CA PHE A 91 -20.87 7.70 -17.56
C PHE A 91 -20.25 6.92 -16.40
N GLY A 92 -21.05 6.32 -15.52
CA GLY A 92 -20.56 5.59 -14.34
C GLY A 92 -20.08 6.52 -13.23
N GLN A 93 -20.50 7.78 -13.22
CA GLN A 93 -20.26 8.73 -12.14
C GLN A 93 -21.36 8.62 -11.08
N LEU A 94 -20.94 8.50 -9.82
CA LEU A 94 -21.85 8.55 -8.67
C LEU A 94 -22.44 9.96 -8.54
N SER A 95 -23.76 10.08 -8.73
CA SER A 95 -24.52 11.30 -8.45
C SER A 95 -25.36 11.12 -7.18
N GLY A 96 -25.11 11.94 -6.17
CA GLY A 96 -25.78 11.90 -4.87
C GLY A 96 -24.81 11.98 -3.70
N MET A 97 -25.31 12.22 -2.49
CA MET A 97 -24.46 12.16 -1.30
C MET A 97 -24.13 10.70 -0.98
N LEU A 98 -22.85 10.39 -0.82
CA LEU A 98 -22.43 9.10 -0.26
C LEU A 98 -23.06 8.94 1.13
N PRO A 99 -23.60 7.75 1.46
CA PRO A 99 -24.10 7.48 2.79
C PRO A 99 -22.96 7.63 3.81
N PRO A 100 -23.23 8.08 5.06
CA PRO A 100 -22.20 8.37 6.05
C PRO A 100 -21.14 7.28 6.23
N PRO A 101 -21.47 5.97 6.25
CA PRO A 101 -20.47 4.90 6.38
C PRO A 101 -19.47 4.86 5.21
N LEU A 102 -19.89 5.16 3.97
CA LEU A 102 -18.99 5.15 2.81
C LEU A 102 -18.08 6.39 2.79
N LEU A 103 -18.55 7.53 3.32
CA LEU A 103 -17.72 8.73 3.50
C LEU A 103 -16.61 8.50 4.54
N GLU A 104 -16.94 7.82 5.64
CA GLU A 104 -15.98 7.46 6.68
C GLU A 104 -14.89 6.50 6.13
N ASP A 105 -15.29 5.52 5.33
CA ASP A 105 -14.36 4.61 4.65
C ASP A 105 -13.41 5.37 3.70
N GLU A 106 -13.94 6.29 2.88
CA GLU A 106 -13.15 7.13 1.97
C GLU A 106 -12.17 8.04 2.72
N GLU A 107 -12.62 8.71 3.79
CA GLU A 107 -11.75 9.56 4.60
C GLU A 107 -10.64 8.73 5.28
N GLN A 108 -10.98 7.54 5.77
CA GLN A 108 -10.03 6.62 6.37
C GLN A 108 -9.00 6.13 5.33
N GLU A 109 -9.42 5.87 4.10
CA GLU A 109 -8.53 5.53 3.00
C GLU A 109 -7.55 6.68 2.70
N LEU A 110 -8.06 7.92 2.60
CA LEU A 110 -7.24 9.12 2.36
C LEU A 110 -6.19 9.33 3.46
N ARG A 111 -6.56 9.09 4.72
CA ARG A 111 -5.61 9.14 5.86
C ARG A 111 -4.50 8.09 5.71
N ASN A 112 -4.87 6.86 5.35
CA ASN A 112 -3.89 5.79 5.13
C ASN A 112 -2.94 6.09 3.94
N TRP A 113 -3.45 6.75 2.89
CA TRP A 113 -2.64 7.21 1.77
C TRP A 113 -1.68 8.33 2.18
N ALA A 114 -2.10 9.24 3.06
CA ALA A 114 -1.22 10.26 3.63
C ALA A 114 -0.09 9.62 4.45
N ASP A 115 -0.41 8.62 5.28
CA ASP A 115 0.59 7.87 6.06
C ASP A 115 1.61 7.19 5.14
N LEU A 116 1.16 6.57 4.04
CA LEU A 116 2.05 5.95 3.06
C LEU A 116 3.04 6.98 2.51
N LYS A 117 2.52 8.13 2.08
CA LYS A 117 3.34 9.23 1.54
C LYS A 117 4.35 9.73 2.56
N GLU A 118 3.95 9.85 3.82
CA GLU A 118 4.86 10.24 4.88
C GLU A 118 5.98 9.22 5.08
N GLN A 119 5.68 7.92 5.10
CA GLN A 119 6.72 6.88 5.21
C GLN A 119 7.66 6.88 4.00
N GLN A 120 7.14 7.11 2.78
CA GLN A 120 7.98 7.25 1.58
C GLN A 120 8.98 8.40 1.75
N ILE A 121 8.52 9.57 2.20
CA ILE A 121 9.36 10.75 2.43
C ILE A 121 10.42 10.44 3.49
N ARG A 122 10.01 9.89 4.64
CA ARG A 122 10.93 9.53 5.73
C ARG A 122 12.01 8.54 5.28
N PHE A 123 11.63 7.53 4.50
CA PHE A 123 12.56 6.56 3.94
C PHE A 123 13.58 7.20 3.00
N LEU A 124 13.13 8.08 2.09
CA LEU A 124 14.01 8.78 1.15
C LEU A 124 14.94 9.78 1.87
N GLN A 125 14.45 10.49 2.88
CA GLN A 125 15.23 11.41 3.71
C GLN A 125 16.28 10.69 4.57
N GLY A 126 16.01 9.45 4.98
CA GLY A 126 16.98 8.57 5.66
C GLY A 126 18.13 8.08 4.76
N GLY A 127 18.25 8.60 3.53
CA GLY A 127 19.24 8.22 2.53
C GLY A 127 18.79 7.09 1.60
N GLY A 128 17.53 6.65 1.71
CA GLY A 128 16.91 5.66 0.82
C GLY A 128 17.79 4.43 0.59
N PHE A 129 18.05 4.13 -0.69
CA PHE A 129 18.91 3.01 -1.09
C PHE A 129 20.40 3.22 -0.82
N VAL A 130 20.85 4.46 -0.67
CA VAL A 130 22.28 4.82 -0.53
C VAL A 130 22.77 4.65 0.91
N SER A 131 21.84 4.63 1.88
CA SER A 131 22.10 4.36 3.30
C SER A 131 22.00 2.86 3.66
N MET A 132 21.45 2.04 2.76
CA MET A 132 21.33 0.58 2.90
C MET A 132 22.57 -0.18 2.42
#